data_AF-A0A3P7MBC7-F1
#
_entry.id   AF-A0A3P7MBC7-F1
#
_cell.length_a   1.000
_cell.length_b   1.000
_cell.length_c   1.000
_cell.angle_alpha   90.00
_cell.angle_beta   90.00
_cell.angle_gamma   90.00
#
_symmetry.space_group_name_H-M   'P 1'
#
loop_
_entity.id
_entity.type
_entity.pdbx_description
1 polymer ?
#
loop_
_entity_poly.entity_id
_entity_poly.type
_entity_poly.pdbx_seq_one_letter_code
_entity_poly.pdbx_strand_id
1 'polypeptide(L)'
;MHILWIALVSLLISQDSAAPTADSTDVESVAGCIRSCSNEYGKCLTKANGLWHSYTHNRNRILAIVRKCCLYNEKNPDARETDSFATCAKIRCGAMLYG
;
A
#
# COMPACT_ATOMS: atom_id res chain seq x y z
N MET A 1 19.69 13.14 52.16
CA MET A 1 20.17 12.34 51.00
C MET A 1 19.00 11.88 50.11
N HIS A 2 18.09 12.77 49.69
CA HIS A 2 16.97 12.40 48.80
C HIS A 2 16.76 13.34 47.60
N ILE A 3 17.52 14.44 47.52
CA ILE A 3 17.38 15.43 46.43
C ILE A 3 18.24 15.03 45.21
N LEU A 4 19.34 14.28 45.42
CA LEU A 4 20.25 13.84 44.36
C LEU A 4 19.67 12.73 43.45
N TRP A 5 18.64 11.99 43.90
CA TRP A 5 18.02 10.93 43.09
C TRP A 5 16.99 11.47 42.09
N ILE A 6 16.32 12.58 42.41
CA ILE A 6 15.28 13.14 41.55
C ILE A 6 15.90 13.74 40.28
N ALA A 7 17.05 14.39 40.41
CA ALA A 7 17.75 15.01 39.28
C ALA A 7 18.25 13.98 38.25
N LEU A 8 18.57 12.74 38.66
CA LEU A 8 19.05 11.71 37.73
C LEU A 8 17.92 11.05 36.93
N VAL A 9 16.70 10.97 37.51
CA VAL A 9 15.52 10.41 36.83
C VAL A 9 14.98 11.39 35.77
N SER A 10 15.11 12.70 36.00
CA SER A 10 14.64 13.71 35.05
C SER A 10 15.47 13.80 33.77
N LEU A 11 16.74 13.35 33.76
CA LEU A 11 17.59 13.42 32.57
C LEU A 11 17.33 12.29 31.55
N LEU A 12 16.62 11.22 31.94
CA LEU A 12 16.30 10.10 31.06
C LEU A 12 15.01 10.29 30.24
N ILE A 13 14.23 11.34 30.53
CA ILE A 13 12.93 11.58 29.87
C ILE A 13 13.08 12.47 28.63
N SER A 14 14.23 13.11 28.42
CA SER A 14 14.49 14.00 27.27
C SER A 14 15.08 13.28 26.03
N GLN A 15 14.80 11.99 25.84
CA GLN A 15 14.87 11.45 24.48
C GLN A 15 13.61 11.91 23.74
N ASP A 16 13.70 13.11 23.17
CA ASP A 16 12.88 13.47 22.02
C ASP A 16 13.10 12.38 20.97
N SER A 17 12.20 11.42 20.98
CA SER A 17 11.99 10.51 19.88
C SER A 17 11.51 11.41 18.76
N ALA A 18 12.44 11.94 17.96
CA ALA A 18 12.12 12.41 16.64
C ALA A 18 11.54 11.21 15.91
N ALA A 19 10.21 11.03 16.03
CA ALA A 19 9.46 10.17 15.16
C ALA A 19 9.87 10.60 13.74
N PRO A 20 10.22 9.66 12.85
CA PRO A 20 10.49 10.02 11.47
C PRO A 20 9.24 10.74 10.98
N THR A 21 9.36 12.05 10.78
CA THR A 21 8.32 12.83 10.14
C THR A 21 8.24 12.29 8.73
N ALA A 22 7.31 11.36 8.50
CA ALA A 22 6.93 10.99 7.15
C ALA A 22 6.54 12.30 6.48
N ASP A 23 7.42 12.80 5.63
CA ASP A 23 7.22 14.02 4.89
C ASP A 23 5.90 13.85 4.15
N SER A 24 4.93 14.72 4.43
CA SER A 24 3.60 14.62 3.84
C SER A 24 3.66 14.75 2.30
N THR A 25 4.74 15.33 1.78
CA THR A 25 5.03 15.38 0.34
C THR A 25 5.27 13.99 -0.26
N ASP A 26 5.76 13.02 0.53
CA ASP A 26 6.11 11.68 0.06
C ASP A 26 4.86 10.77 -0.05
N VAL A 27 3.90 10.92 0.87
CA VAL A 27 2.61 10.22 0.78
C VAL A 27 1.79 10.74 -0.40
N GLU A 28 1.79 12.06 -0.62
CA GLU A 28 1.07 12.68 -1.73
C GLU A 28 1.72 12.33 -3.08
N SER A 29 3.04 12.21 -3.13
CA SER A 29 3.78 11.75 -4.32
C SER A 29 3.49 10.27 -4.65
N VAL A 30 3.47 9.39 -3.65
CA VAL A 30 3.14 7.96 -3.80
C VAL A 30 1.68 7.79 -4.23
N ALA A 31 0.75 8.53 -3.62
CA ALA A 31 -0.66 8.49 -3.98
C ALA A 31 -0.89 8.98 -5.43
N GLY A 32 -0.19 10.05 -5.84
CA GLY A 32 -0.18 10.53 -7.22
C GLY A 32 0.34 9.47 -8.20
N CYS A 33 1.43 8.81 -7.86
CA CYS A 33 1.99 7.72 -8.66
C CYS A 33 1.01 6.55 -8.79
N ILE A 34 0.43 6.06 -7.68
CA ILE A 34 -0.54 4.95 -7.68
C ILE A 34 -1.77 5.32 -8.51
N ARG A 35 -2.24 6.56 -8.44
CA ARG A 35 -3.36 7.05 -9.26
C ARG A 35 -3.03 6.97 -10.75
N SER A 36 -1.79 7.24 -11.15
CA SER A 36 -1.36 7.06 -12.56
C SER A 36 -1.44 5.60 -13.03
N CYS A 37 -1.30 4.63 -12.12
CA CYS A 37 -1.45 3.20 -12.41
C CYS A 37 -2.91 2.70 -12.40
N SER A 38 -3.85 3.49 -11.87
CA SER A 38 -5.22 3.05 -11.58
C SER A 38 -6.13 2.89 -12.81
N ASN A 39 -5.70 3.33 -14.00
CA ASN A 39 -6.48 3.11 -15.23
C ASN A 39 -6.68 1.61 -15.52
N GLU A 40 -5.64 0.80 -15.32
CA GLU A 40 -5.74 -0.66 -15.48
C GLU A 40 -6.55 -1.31 -14.36
N TYR A 41 -6.49 -0.74 -13.15
CA TYR A 41 -7.33 -1.17 -12.03
C TYR A 41 -8.83 -0.98 -12.33
N GLY A 42 -9.22 0.20 -12.81
CA GLY A 42 -10.61 0.50 -13.15
C GLY A 42 -11.16 -0.42 -14.23
N LYS A 43 -10.43 -0.58 -15.35
CA LYS A 43 -10.78 -1.53 -16.43
C LYS A 43 -10.91 -2.95 -15.89
N CYS A 44 -10.01 -3.35 -15.00
CA CYS A 44 -10.03 -4.68 -14.44
C CYS A 44 -11.29 -4.97 -13.62
N LEU A 45 -11.67 -4.04 -12.74
CA LEU A 45 -12.81 -4.22 -11.85
C LEU A 45 -14.15 -4.27 -12.58
N THR A 46 -14.25 -3.73 -13.80
CA THR A 46 -15.46 -3.87 -14.63
C THR A 46 -15.85 -5.33 -14.88
N LYS A 47 -14.87 -6.25 -14.88
CA LYS A 47 -15.10 -7.71 -15.02
C LYS A 47 -15.83 -8.31 -13.83
N ALA A 48 -15.82 -7.62 -12.68
CA ALA A 48 -16.55 -8.00 -11.47
C ALA A 48 -17.90 -7.27 -11.33
N ASN A 49 -18.33 -6.48 -12.33
CA ASN A 49 -19.62 -5.80 -12.29
C ASN A 49 -20.77 -6.80 -12.07
N GLY A 50 -21.71 -6.43 -11.19
CA GLY A 50 -22.80 -7.30 -10.76
C GLY A 50 -22.44 -8.34 -9.71
N LEU A 51 -21.15 -8.68 -9.53
CA LEU A 51 -20.73 -9.63 -8.48
C LEU A 51 -20.69 -8.98 -7.09
N TRP A 52 -20.43 -7.67 -7.03
CA TRP A 52 -20.28 -6.90 -5.79
C TRP A 52 -21.53 -6.85 -4.93
N HIS A 53 -22.73 -6.81 -5.54
CA HIS A 53 -24.01 -6.76 -4.83
C HIS A 53 -24.19 -7.95 -3.86
N SER A 54 -23.66 -9.12 -4.24
CA SER A 54 -23.68 -10.32 -3.40
C SER A 54 -22.26 -10.78 -3.11
N TYR A 55 -21.44 -9.87 -2.57
CA TYR A 55 -20.01 -10.09 -2.31
C TYR A 55 -19.72 -11.43 -1.62
N THR A 56 -20.41 -11.74 -0.53
CA THR A 56 -20.17 -12.98 0.24
C THR A 56 -20.34 -14.23 -0.62
N HIS A 57 -21.34 -14.25 -1.48
CA HIS A 57 -21.60 -15.37 -2.40
C HIS A 57 -20.61 -15.41 -3.57
N ASN A 58 -20.16 -14.23 -4.05
CA ASN A 58 -19.29 -14.12 -5.21
C ASN A 58 -17.80 -13.93 -4.87
N ARG A 59 -17.41 -13.92 -3.59
CA ARG A 59 -16.06 -13.56 -3.13
C ARG A 59 -14.97 -14.31 -3.90
N ASN A 60 -15.13 -15.61 -4.10
CA ASN A 60 -14.15 -16.42 -4.82
C ASN A 60 -14.03 -16.02 -6.30
N ARG A 61 -15.15 -15.68 -6.95
CA ARG A 61 -15.17 -15.20 -8.33
C ARG A 61 -14.51 -13.82 -8.45
N ILE A 62 -14.83 -12.93 -7.52
CA ILE A 62 -14.23 -11.60 -7.43
C ILE A 62 -12.71 -11.72 -7.23
N LEU A 63 -12.26 -12.53 -6.27
CA LEU A 63 -10.84 -12.74 -6.02
C LEU A 63 -10.13 -13.37 -7.23
N ALA A 64 -10.77 -14.30 -7.94
CA ALA A 64 -10.21 -14.87 -9.16
C ALA A 64 -10.03 -13.79 -10.25
N ILE A 65 -10.98 -12.88 -10.40
CA ILE A 65 -10.89 -11.74 -11.32
C ILE A 65 -9.75 -10.81 -10.89
N VAL A 66 -9.73 -10.37 -9.64
CA VAL A 66 -8.70 -9.47 -9.10
C VAL A 66 -7.32 -10.07 -9.27
N ARG A 67 -7.11 -11.35 -8.91
CA ARG A 67 -5.80 -12.01 -9.07
C ARG A 67 -5.34 -12.09 -10.52
N LYS A 68 -6.25 -12.46 -11.42
CA LYS A 68 -5.89 -12.65 -12.85
C LYS A 68 -5.63 -11.35 -13.58
N CYS A 69 -6.00 -10.20 -13.03
CA CYS A 69 -6.06 -8.97 -13.81
C CYS A 69 -5.52 -7.75 -13.06
N CYS A 70 -5.75 -7.61 -11.76
CA CYS A 70 -5.09 -6.57 -10.95
C CYS A 70 -3.70 -7.01 -10.46
N LEU A 71 -3.48 -8.31 -10.24
CA LEU A 71 -2.25 -8.86 -9.65
C LEU A 71 -1.44 -9.72 -10.63
N TYR A 72 -1.79 -9.68 -11.92
CA TYR A 72 -1.11 -10.49 -12.94
C TYR A 72 0.39 -10.15 -12.97
N ASN A 73 1.22 -11.20 -12.93
CA ASN A 73 2.69 -11.13 -12.92
C ASN A 73 3.35 -10.37 -11.76
N GLU A 74 2.65 -9.94 -10.69
CA GLU A 74 3.26 -9.12 -9.63
C GLU A 74 4.51 -9.75 -8.96
N LYS A 75 4.58 -11.08 -8.95
CA LYS A 75 5.67 -11.89 -8.36
C LYS A 75 6.72 -12.31 -9.37
N ASN A 76 6.49 -12.09 -10.67
CA ASN A 76 7.46 -12.41 -11.70
C ASN A 76 8.61 -11.36 -11.67
N PRO A 77 9.89 -11.77 -11.58
CA PRO A 77 11.00 -10.83 -11.67
C PRO A 77 11.06 -10.09 -13.01
N ASP A 78 10.56 -10.69 -14.09
CA ASP A 78 10.55 -10.13 -15.45
C ASP A 78 9.23 -9.40 -15.78
N ALA A 79 8.44 -9.05 -14.76
CA ALA A 79 7.16 -8.37 -14.95
C ALA A 79 7.33 -6.98 -15.58
N ARG A 80 6.37 -6.61 -16.42
CA ARG A 80 6.32 -5.27 -17.04
C ARG A 80 5.33 -4.39 -16.30
N GLU A 81 5.59 -3.07 -16.30
CA GLU A 81 4.66 -2.07 -15.73
C GLU A 81 3.24 -2.18 -16.32
N THR A 82 3.12 -2.64 -17.55
CA THR A 82 1.85 -2.80 -18.27
C THR A 82 1.11 -4.11 -17.99
N ASP A 83 1.70 -5.04 -17.24
CA ASP A 83 1.11 -6.36 -17.00
C ASP A 83 -0.13 -6.28 -16.12
N SER A 84 -0.11 -5.44 -15.08
CA SER A 84 -1.24 -5.22 -14.19
C SER A 84 -1.09 -3.95 -13.37
N PHE A 85 -2.15 -3.62 -12.62
CA PHE A 85 -2.10 -2.56 -11.63
C PHE A 85 -0.97 -2.78 -10.60
N ALA A 86 -0.81 -4.01 -10.10
CA ALA A 86 0.20 -4.34 -9.11
C ALA A 86 1.63 -4.23 -9.66
N THR A 87 1.87 -4.61 -10.91
CA THR A 87 3.21 -4.46 -11.51
C THR A 87 3.54 -2.99 -11.77
N CYS A 88 2.58 -2.18 -12.22
CA CYS A 88 2.75 -0.73 -12.34
C CYS A 88 3.09 -0.10 -10.97
N ALA A 89 2.29 -0.39 -9.94
CA ALA A 89 2.50 0.17 -8.60
C ALA A 89 3.86 -0.24 -8.02
N LYS A 90 4.26 -1.50 -8.20
CA LYS A 90 5.54 -2.03 -7.72
C LYS A 90 6.73 -1.38 -8.43
N ILE A 91 6.72 -1.33 -9.77
CA ILE A 91 7.86 -0.90 -10.57
C ILE A 91 7.98 0.63 -10.57
N ARG A 92 6.87 1.36 -10.76
CA ARG A 92 6.89 2.83 -10.87
C ARG A 92 6.87 3.53 -9.52
N CYS A 93 6.13 2.98 -8.56
CA CYS A 93 5.85 3.67 -7.29
C CYS A 93 6.53 3.00 -6.09
N GLY A 94 7.28 1.91 -6.28
CA GLY A 94 7.88 1.15 -5.18
C GLY A 94 6.86 0.51 -4.24
N ALA A 95 5.58 0.44 -4.63
CA ALA A 95 4.48 0.03 -3.77
C ALA A 95 4.07 -1.42 -4.06
N MET A 96 4.29 -2.32 -3.11
CA MET A 96 3.76 -3.68 -3.17
C MET A 96 2.31 -3.70 -2.72
N LEU A 97 1.43 -4.22 -3.58
CA LEU A 97 0.05 -4.49 -3.22
C LEU A 97 -0.05 -5.91 -2.66
N TYR A 98 -0.68 -6.05 -1.50
CA TYR A 98 -0.98 -7.36 -0.93
C TYR A 98 -2.46 -7.67 -1.19
N GLY A 99 -2.70 -8.79 -1.88
CA GLY A 99 -4.04 -9.30 -2.18
C GLY A 99 -4.50 -10.43 -1.28
#